data_AF-A0A7S4NGB5-F1
#
_entry.id   AF-A0A7S4NGB5-F1
#
_cell.length_a   1.000
_cell.length_b   1.000
_cell.length_c   1.000
_cell.angle_alpha   90.00
_cell.angle_beta   90.00
_cell.angle_gamma   90.00
#
_symmetry.space_group_name_H-M   'P 1'
#
loop_
_entity.id
_entity.type
_entity.pdbx_description
1 polymer ?
#
loop_
_entity_poly.entity_id
_entity_poly.type
_entity_poly.pdbx_seq_one_letter_code
_entity_poly.pdbx_strand_id
1 'polypeptide(L)'
;TMKKVTEEVSLAILPTILEGIRTPKVSDFQSAAYMVLAALVKRAELSEEVIRSLLEIIPKYANRQNTTDCLLIVVIICNFQRPSRLEPQGVSSVLHIQPVVGILKELGDKVDLSGFLGIFIRGLVRDVKENSRALQVL
;
A
#
# COMPACT_ATOMS: atom_id res chain seq x y z
N THR A 1 16.15 6.80 24.20
CA THR A 1 14.78 7.05 23.69
C THR A 1 14.89 7.37 22.21
N MET A 2 14.37 6.53 21.31
CA MET A 2 14.37 6.85 19.87
C MET A 2 13.50 8.08 19.64
N LYS A 3 14.05 9.15 19.05
CA LYS A 3 13.26 10.31 18.62
C LYS A 3 12.28 9.82 17.55
N LYS A 4 10.98 10.01 17.79
CA LYS A 4 9.95 9.78 16.76
C LYS A 4 10.21 10.74 15.60
N VAL A 5 9.89 10.30 14.38
CA VAL A 5 9.93 11.20 13.21
C VAL A 5 8.87 12.27 13.43
N THR A 6 9.25 13.54 13.30
CA THR A 6 8.32 14.66 13.49
C THR A 6 7.44 14.84 12.27
N GLU A 7 6.31 15.52 12.45
CA GLU A 7 5.42 15.90 11.35
C GLU A 7 6.16 16.74 10.30
N GLU A 8 7.02 17.67 10.73
CA GLU A 8 7.87 18.48 9.86
C GLU A 8 8.77 17.64 8.94
N VAL A 9 9.43 16.62 9.50
CA VAL A 9 10.27 15.71 8.71
C VAL A 9 9.43 14.89 7.74
N SER A 10 8.23 14.46 8.16
CA SER A 10 7.31 13.72 7.30
C SER A 10 6.84 14.58 6.12
N LEU A 11 6.47 15.83 6.37
CA LEU A 11 6.05 16.79 5.34
C LEU A 11 7.19 17.13 4.37
N ALA A 12 8.44 17.17 4.85
CA ALA A 12 9.60 17.44 4.00
C ALA A 12 9.92 16.28 3.04
N ILE A 13 9.75 15.02 3.47
CA ILE A 13 10.18 13.85 2.68
C ILE A 13 9.07 13.20 1.86
N LEU A 14 7.80 13.32 2.30
CA LEU A 14 6.66 12.71 1.61
C LEU A 14 6.55 13.11 0.13
N PRO A 15 6.78 14.36 -0.29
CA PRO A 15 6.74 14.73 -1.70
C PRO A 15 7.72 13.92 -2.57
N THR A 16 8.97 13.77 -2.11
CA THR A 16 10.00 12.99 -2.82
C THR A 16 9.69 11.49 -2.83
N ILE A 17 9.15 10.96 -1.72
CA ILE A 17 8.68 9.57 -1.68
C ILE A 17 7.56 9.36 -2.71
N LEU A 18 6.58 10.27 -2.78
CA LEU A 18 5.47 10.19 -3.72
C LEU A 18 5.94 10.32 -5.17
N GLU A 19 6.95 11.15 -5.45
CA GLU A 19 7.59 11.25 -6.76
C GLU A 19 8.19 9.90 -7.18
N GLY A 20 8.96 9.25 -6.30
CA GLY A 20 9.51 7.91 -6.55
C GLY A 20 8.43 6.86 -6.78
N ILE A 21 7.36 6.85 -5.97
CA ILE A 21 6.21 5.95 -6.14
C ILE A 21 5.53 6.16 -7.49
N ARG A 22 5.41 7.41 -7.95
CA ARG A 22 4.77 7.77 -9.23
C ARG A 22 5.66 7.58 -10.45
N THR A 23 6.87 7.05 -10.28
CA THR A 23 7.85 6.86 -11.36
C THR A 23 8.08 5.36 -11.64
N PRO A 24 7.06 4.63 -12.15
CA PRO A 24 7.17 3.19 -12.37
C PRO A 24 8.21 2.81 -13.42
N LYS A 25 8.63 3.74 -14.29
CA LYS A 25 9.64 3.47 -15.33
C LYS A 25 11.06 3.27 -14.77
N VAL A 26 11.30 3.65 -13.52
CA VAL A 26 12.60 3.51 -12.85
C VAL A 26 12.39 2.63 -11.62
N SER A 27 12.44 1.30 -11.82
CA SER A 27 12.12 0.29 -10.79
C SER A 27 12.88 0.52 -9.49
N ASP A 28 14.18 0.80 -9.59
CA ASP A 28 15.07 0.94 -8.42
C ASP A 28 14.72 2.18 -7.61
N PHE A 29 14.34 3.27 -8.28
CA PHE A 29 13.89 4.49 -7.60
C PHE A 29 12.55 4.25 -6.90
N GLN A 30 11.64 3.52 -7.53
CA GLN A 30 10.36 3.17 -6.94
C GLN A 30 10.52 2.24 -5.73
N SER A 31 11.36 1.20 -5.82
CA SER A 31 11.68 0.31 -4.70
C SER A 31 12.39 1.06 -3.56
N ALA A 32 13.31 1.97 -3.87
CA ALA A 32 13.91 2.85 -2.85
C ALA A 32 12.86 3.72 -2.14
N ALA A 33 11.91 4.28 -2.89
CA ALA A 33 10.81 5.05 -2.30
C ALA A 33 9.93 4.19 -1.38
N TYR A 34 9.64 2.95 -1.76
CA TYR A 34 8.94 1.99 -0.89
C TYR A 34 9.72 1.68 0.39
N MET A 35 11.05 1.51 0.32
CA MET A 35 11.88 1.27 1.50
C MET A 35 11.88 2.46 2.47
N VAL A 36 12.01 3.68 1.95
CA VAL A 36 11.96 4.90 2.78
C VAL A 36 10.58 5.06 3.40
N LEU A 37 9.52 4.83 2.63
CA LEU A 37 8.15 4.86 3.15
C LEU A 37 7.94 3.80 4.25
N ALA A 38 8.44 2.58 4.07
CA ALA A 38 8.37 1.53 5.08
C ALA A 38 9.04 1.96 6.39
N ALA A 39 10.18 2.64 6.32
CA ALA A 39 10.86 3.16 7.49
C ALA A 39 10.07 4.30 8.15
N LEU A 40 9.47 5.19 7.35
CA LEU A 40 8.66 6.30 7.83
C LEU A 40 7.41 5.81 8.57
N VAL A 41 6.60 4.93 7.95
CA VAL A 41 5.33 4.45 8.55
C VAL A 41 5.53 3.56 9.78
N LYS A 42 6.76 3.10 10.06
CA LYS A 42 7.08 2.41 11.31
C LYS A 42 7.42 3.35 12.46
N ARG A 43 7.72 4.62 12.16
CA ARG A 43 8.32 5.58 13.11
C ARG A 43 7.55 6.90 13.23
N ALA A 44 6.64 7.17 12.31
CA ALA A 44 5.73 8.29 12.29
C ALA A 44 4.29 7.82 12.41
N GLU A 45 3.44 8.65 13.01
CA GLU A 45 1.99 8.53 12.91
C GLU A 45 1.55 9.47 11.78
N LEU A 46 1.00 8.90 10.72
CA LEU A 46 0.51 9.66 9.58
C LEU A 46 -1.00 9.93 9.77
N SER A 47 -1.48 11.05 9.23
CA SER A 47 -2.91 11.31 9.23
C SER A 47 -3.66 10.27 8.39
N GLU A 48 -4.93 10.01 8.73
CA GLU A 48 -5.77 9.05 7.99
C GLU A 48 -5.91 9.44 6.50
N GLU A 49 -5.92 10.74 6.19
CA GLU A 49 -5.95 11.26 4.82
C GLU A 49 -4.68 10.88 4.03
N VAL A 50 -3.51 11.02 4.65
CA VAL A 50 -2.23 10.62 4.03
C VAL A 50 -2.19 9.11 3.83
N ILE A 51 -2.60 8.33 4.82
CA ILE A 51 -2.64 6.86 4.72
C ILE A 51 -3.59 6.43 3.59
N ARG A 52 -4.78 7.02 3.51
CA ARG A 52 -5.75 6.75 2.44
C ARG A 52 -5.16 7.05 1.07
N SER A 53 -4.53 8.21 0.93
CA SER A 53 -3.87 8.62 -0.32
C SER A 53 -2.76 7.65 -0.72
N LEU A 54 -1.94 7.19 0.23
CA LEU A 54 -0.88 6.22 -0.03
C LEU A 54 -1.43 4.87 -0.49
N LEU A 55 -2.47 4.36 0.18
CA LEU A 55 -3.11 3.08 -0.16
C LEU A 55 -3.79 3.09 -1.54
N GLU A 56 -4.14 4.27 -2.08
CA GLU A 56 -4.64 4.42 -3.44
C GLU A 56 -3.51 4.58 -4.46
N ILE A 57 -2.53 5.45 -4.17
CA ILE A 57 -1.45 5.80 -5.11
C ILE A 57 -0.51 4.62 -5.33
N ILE A 58 -0.09 3.92 -4.28
CA ILE A 58 0.91 2.84 -4.39
C ILE A 58 0.50 1.76 -5.40
N PRO A 59 -0.66 1.09 -5.25
CA PRO A 59 -1.07 0.06 -6.20
C PRO A 59 -1.42 0.63 -7.59
N LYS A 60 -1.88 1.88 -7.66
CA LYS A 60 -2.16 2.56 -8.94
C LYS A 60 -0.91 2.73 -9.82
N TYR A 61 0.25 2.93 -9.21
CA TYR A 61 1.52 3.12 -9.92
C TYR A 61 2.43 1.88 -9.85
N ALA A 62 1.91 0.70 -9.52
CA ALA A 62 2.70 -0.53 -9.46
C ALA A 62 3.46 -0.78 -10.78
N ASN A 63 4.78 -1.01 -10.72
CA ASN A 63 5.54 -1.51 -11.86
C ASN A 63 5.46 -3.05 -11.88
N ARG A 64 5.30 -3.63 -13.07
CA ARG A 64 5.27 -5.09 -13.29
C ARG A 64 6.51 -5.81 -12.76
N GLN A 65 7.65 -5.13 -12.67
CA GLN A 65 8.92 -5.68 -12.18
C GLN A 65 9.01 -5.72 -10.64
N ASN A 66 8.18 -4.95 -9.92
CA ASN A 66 8.24 -4.82 -8.47
C ASN A 66 6.86 -4.93 -7.79
N THR A 67 5.94 -5.70 -8.38
CA THR A 67 4.58 -5.91 -7.84
C THR A 67 4.59 -6.50 -6.43
N THR A 68 5.56 -7.37 -6.11
CA THR A 68 5.77 -7.89 -4.76
C THR A 68 6.16 -6.79 -3.77
N ASP A 69 7.10 -5.90 -4.13
CA ASP A 69 7.49 -4.78 -3.29
C ASP A 69 6.32 -3.81 -3.07
N CYS A 70 5.54 -3.56 -4.12
CA CYS A 70 4.34 -2.73 -4.09
C CYS A 70 3.30 -3.28 -3.09
N LEU A 71 2.97 -4.57 -3.14
CA LEU A 71 2.04 -5.16 -2.17
C LEU A 71 2.63 -5.24 -0.77
N LEU A 72 3.94 -5.50 -0.64
CA LEU A 72 4.61 -5.51 0.65
C LEU A 72 4.51 -4.16 1.37
N ILE A 73 4.72 -3.03 0.67
CA ILE A 73 4.60 -1.72 1.30
C ILE A 73 3.15 -1.41 1.71
N VAL A 74 2.15 -1.83 0.92
CA VAL A 74 0.73 -1.72 1.29
C VAL A 74 0.44 -2.50 2.58
N VAL A 75 0.94 -3.73 2.69
CA VAL A 75 0.83 -4.56 3.89
C VAL A 75 1.48 -3.88 5.09
N ILE A 76 2.70 -3.35 4.92
CA ILE A 76 3.42 -2.64 5.99
C ILE A 76 2.62 -1.42 6.47
N ILE A 77 2.05 -0.62 5.56
CA ILE A 77 1.19 0.51 5.94
C ILE A 77 0.00 0.02 6.76
N CYS A 78 -0.68 -1.04 6.32
CA CYS A 78 -1.85 -1.56 7.01
C CYS A 78 -1.53 -2.06 8.43
N ASN A 79 -0.39 -2.72 8.62
CA ASN A 79 0.00 -3.28 9.91
C ASN A 79 0.43 -2.20 10.92
N PHE A 80 1.17 -1.18 10.46
CA PHE A 80 1.73 -0.16 11.36
C PHE A 80 0.81 1.04 11.56
N GLN A 81 0.06 1.45 10.54
CA GLN A 81 -0.82 2.63 10.60
C GLN A 81 -2.29 2.26 10.88
N ARG A 82 -2.66 0.97 10.74
CA ARG A 82 -3.99 0.44 11.08
C ARG A 82 -5.15 1.28 10.51
N PRO A 83 -5.18 1.53 9.19
CA PRO A 83 -6.27 2.25 8.55
C PRO A 83 -7.62 1.58 8.85
N SER A 84 -8.66 2.39 8.99
CA SER A 84 -10.01 1.93 9.28
C SER A 84 -10.61 1.12 8.11
N ARG A 85 -10.30 1.53 6.88
CA ARG A 85 -10.84 0.96 5.64
C ARG A 85 -9.92 1.20 4.44
N LEU A 86 -10.16 0.43 3.38
CA LEU A 86 -9.65 0.69 2.04
C LEU A 86 -10.78 1.28 1.18
N GLU A 87 -10.50 2.34 0.43
CA GLU A 87 -11.48 2.93 -0.49
C GLU A 87 -11.68 2.05 -1.73
N PRO A 88 -12.83 2.13 -2.42
CA PRO A 88 -13.10 1.31 -3.61
C PRO A 88 -12.00 1.41 -4.68
N GLN A 89 -11.45 2.61 -4.87
CA GLN A 89 -10.34 2.85 -5.79
C GLN A 89 -9.08 2.05 -5.39
N GLY A 90 -8.75 2.00 -4.10
CA GLY A 90 -7.62 1.22 -3.59
C GLY A 90 -7.84 -0.29 -3.76
N VAL A 91 -9.06 -0.78 -3.48
CA VAL A 91 -9.43 -2.19 -3.73
C VAL A 91 -9.23 -2.55 -5.20
N SER A 92 -9.79 -1.73 -6.09
CA SER A 92 -9.68 -1.91 -7.54
C SER A 92 -8.21 -1.91 -7.97
N SER A 93 -7.41 -0.93 -7.54
CA SER A 93 -5.99 -0.86 -7.91
C SER A 93 -5.20 -2.08 -7.43
N VAL A 94 -5.49 -2.63 -6.25
CA VAL A 94 -4.86 -3.88 -5.77
C VAL A 94 -5.24 -5.08 -6.65
N LEU A 95 -6.52 -5.20 -7.05
CA LEU A 95 -6.98 -6.29 -7.92
C LEU A 95 -6.36 -6.26 -9.32
N HIS A 96 -5.93 -5.09 -9.79
CA HIS A 96 -5.22 -4.96 -11.07
C HIS A 96 -3.75 -5.43 -11.02
N ILE A 97 -3.20 -5.68 -9.83
CA ILE A 97 -1.87 -6.27 -9.68
C ILE A 97 -1.98 -7.76 -10.02
N GLN A 98 -1.20 -8.25 -10.98
CA GLN A 98 -1.31 -9.63 -11.44
C GLN A 98 0.04 -10.34 -11.35
N PRO A 99 0.13 -11.55 -10.75
CA PRO A 99 -0.95 -12.30 -10.07
C PRO A 99 -1.12 -11.92 -8.58
N VAL A 100 -2.13 -11.14 -8.20
CA VAL A 100 -2.32 -10.67 -6.81
C VAL A 100 -2.40 -11.82 -5.80
N VAL A 101 -3.17 -12.87 -6.08
CA VAL A 101 -3.33 -14.01 -5.16
C VAL A 101 -2.01 -14.76 -4.98
N GLY A 102 -1.24 -14.93 -6.05
CA GLY A 102 0.08 -15.56 -6.00
C GLY A 102 1.06 -14.77 -5.15
N ILE A 103 1.08 -13.44 -5.32
CA ILE A 103 1.94 -12.55 -4.53
C ILE A 103 1.51 -12.54 -3.06
N LEU A 104 0.21 -12.47 -2.77
CA LEU A 104 -0.27 -12.53 -1.38
C LEU A 104 0.07 -13.86 -0.71
N LYS A 105 0.00 -14.99 -1.44
CA LYS A 105 0.46 -16.27 -0.92
C LYS A 105 1.94 -16.22 -0.56
N GLU A 106 2.79 -15.75 -1.46
CA GLU A 106 4.23 -15.63 -1.22
C GLU A 106 4.56 -14.70 -0.04
N LEU A 107 3.85 -13.57 0.07
CA LEU A 107 4.02 -12.64 1.18
C LEU A 107 3.52 -13.23 2.50
N GLY A 108 2.46 -14.04 2.48
CA GLY A 108 1.91 -14.69 3.67
C GLY A 108 2.88 -15.66 4.35
N ASP A 109 3.83 -16.21 3.60
CA ASP A 109 4.91 -17.04 4.15
C ASP A 109 6.00 -16.22 4.86
N LYS A 110 6.06 -14.90 4.62
CA LYS A 110 7.15 -14.01 5.06
C LYS A 110 6.71 -12.96 6.07
N VAL A 111 5.48 -12.47 5.97
CA VAL A 111 4.96 -11.35 6.77
C VAL A 111 3.51 -11.58 7.17
N ASP A 112 3.10 -10.99 8.30
CA ASP A 112 1.70 -10.99 8.72
C ASP A 112 0.85 -10.15 7.75
N LEU A 113 -0.19 -10.76 7.17
CA LEU A 113 -1.12 -10.09 6.26
C LEU A 113 -2.42 -9.66 6.94
N SER A 114 -2.60 -9.97 8.23
CA SER A 114 -3.89 -9.84 8.92
C SER A 114 -4.48 -8.43 8.84
N GLY A 115 -3.67 -7.40 9.07
CA GLY A 115 -4.10 -5.99 9.00
C GLY A 115 -4.56 -5.61 7.59
N PHE A 116 -3.84 -6.03 6.57
CA PHE A 116 -4.21 -5.79 5.17
C PHE A 116 -5.44 -6.59 4.75
N LEU A 117 -5.46 -7.92 4.96
CA LEU A 117 -6.57 -8.78 4.55
C LEU A 117 -7.87 -8.36 5.23
N GLY A 118 -7.82 -7.95 6.50
CA GLY A 118 -8.97 -7.47 7.24
C GLY A 118 -9.67 -6.30 6.56
N ILE A 119 -8.92 -5.30 6.09
CA ILE A 119 -9.51 -4.14 5.38
C ILE A 119 -9.81 -4.45 3.91
N PHE A 120 -8.97 -5.26 3.26
CA PHE A 120 -9.09 -5.58 1.84
C PHE A 120 -10.32 -6.44 1.55
N ILE A 121 -10.54 -7.51 2.33
CA ILE A 121 -11.71 -8.38 2.18
C ILE A 121 -13.00 -7.60 2.46
N ARG A 122 -13.03 -6.74 3.50
CA ARG A 122 -14.17 -5.85 3.76
C ARG A 122 -14.44 -4.91 2.58
N GLY A 123 -13.38 -4.31 2.03
CA GLY A 123 -13.46 -3.45 0.86
C GLY A 123 -13.99 -4.19 -0.37
N LEU A 124 -13.51 -5.41 -0.61
CA LEU A 124 -13.93 -6.28 -1.70
C LEU A 124 -15.41 -6.66 -1.58
N VAL A 125 -15.87 -7.10 -0.40
CA VAL A 125 -17.28 -7.46 -0.17
C VAL A 125 -18.21 -6.27 -0.41
N ARG A 126 -17.79 -5.06 -0.01
CA ARG A 126 -18.54 -3.83 -0.30
C ARG A 126 -18.58 -3.56 -1.80
N ASP A 127 -17.43 -3.62 -2.48
CA ASP A 127 -17.36 -3.37 -3.92
C ASP A 127 -18.22 -4.36 -4.72
N VAL A 128 -18.22 -5.65 -4.37
CA VAL A 128 -19.08 -6.66 -5.02
C VAL A 128 -20.57 -6.37 -4.85
N LYS A 129 -20.98 -5.86 -3.68
CA LYS A 129 -22.39 -5.50 -3.42
C LYS A 129 -22.83 -4.28 -4.23
N GLU A 130 -21.93 -3.35 -4.47
CA GLU A 130 -22.21 -2.06 -5.12
C GLU A 130 -21.97 -2.11 -6.63
N ASN A 131 -20.98 -2.91 -7.07
CA ASN A 131 -20.49 -3.06 -8.42
C ASN A 131 -20.10 -4.54 -8.65
N SER A 132 -20.92 -5.34 -9.34
CA SER A 132 -20.71 -6.78 -9.57
C SER A 132 -19.45 -7.16 -10.40
N ARG A 133 -18.47 -6.26 -10.57
CA ARG A 133 -17.25 -6.43 -11.38
C ARG A 133 -16.10 -7.09 -10.61
N ALA A 134 -16.04 -6.97 -9.28
CA ALA A 134 -14.87 -7.37 -8.49
C ALA A 134 -14.55 -8.88 -8.51
N LEU A 135 -15.56 -9.74 -8.73
CA LEU A 135 -15.37 -11.20 -8.73
C LEU A 135 -14.84 -11.77 -10.06
N GLN A 136 -14.73 -10.97 -11.12
CA GLN A 136 -14.24 -11.46 -12.43
C GLN A 136 -12.70 -11.48 -12.54
N VAL A 137 -12.01 -10.89 -11.55
CA VAL A 137 -10.55 -10.62 -11.60
C VAL A 137 -9.77 -11.49 -10.59
N LEU A 138 -10.48 -12.19 -9.70
CA LEU A 138 -9.94 -13.20 -8.78
C LEU A 138 -10.03 -14.59 -9.41
#